data_AF-A0A512L7X9-F1
#
_entry.id   AF-A0A512L7X9-F1
#
_cell.length_a   1.000
_cell.length_b   1.000
_cell.length_c   1.000
_cell.angle_alpha   90.00
_cell.angle_beta   90.00
_cell.angle_gamma   90.00
#
_symmetry.space_group_name_H-M   'P 1'
#
loop_
_entity.id
_entity.type
_entity.pdbx_description
1 polymer ?
#
loop_
_entity_poly.entity_id
_entity_poly.type
_entity_poly.pdbx_seq_one_letter_code
_entity_poly.pdbx_strand_id
1 'polypeptide(L)'
;MNTRETMIDLCTVAASRLQTAALLAVKDLQRGETIHLLTRQEPLLMLRSLNLQLRHILSWQISAEETGEWRVLIRHREDVAPSGLMEILALDHQRLDELFGLALQLVNAGRIAEAAPLITEFASRLERHIHVENDILAPGFQIPNTDPIATMLHEHDDILAQTANIESLFAGEEPVQAWEVSPFLAILSGVMAKHEHREEQNLFPQWDIALRMASPGDRQALLTRVQRMLLNVQQ
;
A
#
# COMPACT_ATOMS: atom_id res chain seq x y z
N MET A 1 -26.52 4.66 -3.61
CA MET A 1 -25.86 4.64 -4.94
C MET A 1 -26.15 3.29 -5.56
N ASN A 2 -26.64 3.24 -6.81
CA ASN A 2 -26.83 1.97 -7.50
C ASN A 2 -25.47 1.41 -7.88
N THR A 3 -25.08 0.29 -7.27
CA THR A 3 -23.90 -0.47 -7.65
C THR A 3 -24.12 -1.04 -9.04
N ARG A 4 -23.25 -0.74 -10.00
CA ARG A 4 -23.36 -1.30 -11.36
C ARG A 4 -22.59 -2.61 -11.40
N GLU A 5 -23.31 -3.72 -11.47
CA GLU A 5 -22.72 -5.05 -11.52
C GLU A 5 -22.65 -5.56 -12.97
N THR A 6 -21.49 -6.07 -13.38
CA THR A 6 -21.26 -6.65 -14.71
C THR A 6 -20.66 -8.05 -14.57
N MET A 7 -21.22 -9.04 -15.27
CA MET A 7 -20.70 -10.40 -15.33
C MET A 7 -19.98 -10.63 -16.67
N ILE A 8 -18.77 -11.20 -16.62
CA ILE A 8 -17.93 -11.47 -17.79
C ILE A 8 -17.46 -12.92 -17.72
N ASP A 9 -17.92 -13.73 -18.65
CA ASP A 9 -17.53 -15.13 -18.78
C ASP A 9 -16.31 -15.27 -19.70
N LEU A 10 -15.18 -15.70 -19.12
CA LEU A 10 -13.91 -15.95 -19.82
C LEU A 10 -13.60 -17.46 -19.91
N CYS A 11 -14.52 -18.35 -19.56
CA CYS A 11 -14.30 -19.81 -19.53
C CYS A 11 -13.99 -20.42 -20.91
N THR A 12 -14.34 -19.72 -21.99
CA THR A 12 -14.05 -20.11 -23.38
C THR A 12 -12.79 -19.46 -23.95
N VAL A 13 -12.19 -18.51 -23.23
CA VAL A 13 -10.99 -17.80 -23.67
C VAL A 13 -9.77 -18.71 -23.53
N ALA A 14 -8.97 -18.80 -24.58
CA ALA A 14 -7.73 -19.56 -24.55
C ALA A 14 -6.75 -19.01 -23.49
N ALA A 15 -6.01 -19.90 -22.82
CA ALA A 15 -5.02 -19.58 -21.79
C ALA A 15 -4.12 -18.39 -22.16
N SER A 16 -3.58 -18.40 -23.39
CA SER A 16 -2.66 -17.39 -23.90
C SER A 16 -3.26 -15.99 -24.08
N ARG A 17 -4.60 -15.87 -24.06
CA ARG A 17 -5.33 -14.60 -24.22
C ARG A 17 -6.10 -14.19 -22.98
N LEU A 18 -6.15 -15.04 -21.95
CA LEU A 18 -6.95 -14.82 -20.76
C LEU A 18 -6.58 -13.51 -20.06
N GLN A 19 -5.29 -13.27 -19.87
CA GLN A 19 -4.81 -12.05 -19.23
C GLN A 19 -5.20 -10.78 -20.01
N THR A 20 -5.08 -10.79 -21.34
CA THR A 20 -5.49 -9.66 -22.17
C THR A 20 -6.99 -9.42 -22.13
N ALA A 21 -7.79 -10.49 -22.17
CA ALA A 21 -9.24 -10.39 -22.06
C ALA A 21 -9.68 -9.85 -20.69
N ALA A 22 -9.07 -10.35 -19.62
CA ALA A 22 -9.32 -9.87 -18.26
C ALA A 22 -8.87 -8.40 -18.08
N LEU A 23 -7.74 -7.97 -18.67
CA LEU A 23 -7.33 -6.56 -18.66
C LEU A 23 -8.38 -5.68 -19.35
N LEU A 24 -8.82 -6.06 -20.55
CA LEU A 24 -9.84 -5.29 -21.28
C LEU A 24 -11.16 -5.19 -20.51
N ALA A 25 -11.51 -6.22 -19.75
CA ALA A 25 -12.69 -6.23 -18.89
C ALA A 25 -12.59 -5.23 -17.74
N VAL A 26 -11.42 -5.06 -17.13
CA VAL A 26 -11.26 -4.33 -15.85
C VAL A 26 -10.52 -3.00 -15.96
N LYS A 27 -9.90 -2.68 -17.11
CA LYS A 27 -9.10 -1.46 -17.29
C LYS A 27 -9.87 -0.15 -17.11
N ASP A 28 -11.18 -0.16 -17.36
CA ASP A 28 -12.04 1.02 -17.30
C ASP A 28 -12.91 1.02 -16.03
N LEU A 29 -12.66 0.11 -15.08
CA LEU A 29 -13.42 -0.04 -13.84
C LEU A 29 -13.46 1.28 -13.05
N GLN A 30 -14.66 1.82 -12.85
CA GLN A 30 -14.87 3.04 -12.07
C GLN A 30 -15.30 2.74 -10.63
N ARG A 31 -15.25 3.77 -9.79
CA ARG A 31 -15.80 3.70 -8.42
C ARG A 31 -17.31 3.43 -8.44
N GLY A 32 -17.77 2.57 -7.54
CA GLY A 32 -19.15 2.09 -7.43
C GLY A 32 -19.51 0.97 -8.42
N GLU A 33 -18.58 0.54 -9.26
CA GLU A 33 -18.78 -0.59 -10.17
C GLU A 33 -18.20 -1.89 -9.59
N THR A 34 -18.86 -3.01 -9.92
CA THR A 34 -18.41 -4.35 -9.56
C THR A 34 -18.38 -5.21 -10.82
N ILE A 35 -17.27 -5.90 -11.05
CA ILE A 35 -17.10 -6.85 -12.14
C ILE A 35 -16.96 -8.26 -11.57
N HIS A 36 -17.74 -9.19 -12.10
CA HIS A 36 -17.60 -10.61 -11.83
C HIS A 36 -16.94 -11.28 -13.04
N LEU A 37 -15.76 -11.85 -12.86
CA LEU A 37 -15.11 -12.67 -13.87
C LEU A 37 -15.34 -14.15 -13.58
N LEU A 38 -15.65 -14.93 -14.61
CA LEU A 38 -15.62 -16.40 -14.55
C LEU A 38 -14.49 -16.92 -15.43
N THR A 39 -13.69 -17.85 -14.92
CA THR A 39 -12.58 -18.44 -15.68
C THR A 39 -12.35 -19.89 -15.24
N ARG A 40 -11.84 -20.72 -16.14
CA ARG A 40 -11.41 -22.10 -15.83
C ARG A 40 -10.00 -22.19 -15.25
N GLN A 41 -9.26 -21.09 -15.28
CA GLN A 41 -7.89 -21.04 -14.78
C GLN A 41 -7.83 -20.39 -13.41
N GLU A 42 -6.94 -20.89 -12.56
CA GLU A 42 -6.64 -20.30 -11.26
C GLU A 42 -6.18 -18.84 -11.46
N PRO A 43 -6.92 -17.84 -10.94
CA PRO A 43 -6.78 -16.46 -11.40
C PRO A 43 -5.74 -15.64 -10.64
N LEU A 44 -5.13 -16.15 -9.55
CA LEU A 44 -4.34 -15.31 -8.63
C LEU A 44 -3.15 -14.63 -9.31
N LEU A 45 -2.34 -15.35 -10.07
CA LEU A 45 -1.18 -14.77 -10.75
C LEU A 45 -1.58 -13.74 -11.82
N MET A 46 -2.65 -14.03 -12.56
CA MET A 46 -3.22 -13.09 -13.52
C MET A 46 -3.67 -11.81 -12.81
N LEU A 47 -4.45 -11.92 -11.74
CA LEU A 47 -4.97 -10.77 -10.99
C LEU A 47 -3.85 -9.92 -10.39
N ARG A 48 -2.80 -10.54 -9.84
CA ARG A 48 -1.61 -9.80 -9.37
C ARG A 48 -0.97 -9.00 -10.50
N SER A 49 -0.81 -9.60 -11.68
CA SER A 49 -0.25 -8.91 -12.85
C SER A 49 -1.15 -7.76 -13.34
N LEU A 50 -2.48 -7.97 -13.39
CA LEU A 50 -3.43 -6.93 -13.75
C LEU A 50 -3.41 -5.77 -12.77
N ASN A 51 -3.34 -6.06 -11.47
CA ASN A 51 -3.29 -5.03 -10.45
C ASN A 51 -2.04 -4.16 -10.58
N LEU A 52 -0.87 -4.75 -10.87
CA LEU A 52 0.36 -4.01 -11.17
C LEU A 52 0.19 -3.10 -12.40
N GLN A 53 -0.37 -3.63 -13.49
CA GLN A 53 -0.60 -2.86 -14.72
C GLN A 53 -1.56 -1.69 -14.52
N LEU A 54 -2.56 -1.89 -13.65
CA LEU A 54 -3.57 -0.89 -13.32
C LEU A 54 -3.23 -0.12 -12.04
N ARG A 55 -1.94 -0.04 -11.65
CA ARG A 55 -1.48 0.79 -10.53
C ARG A 55 -2.27 0.55 -9.24
N HIS A 56 -2.50 -0.71 -8.93
CA HIS A 56 -3.09 -1.18 -7.68
C HIS A 56 -4.54 -0.75 -7.42
N ILE A 57 -5.28 -0.29 -8.44
CA ILE A 57 -6.68 0.16 -8.29
C ILE A 57 -7.68 -0.98 -8.04
N LEU A 58 -7.27 -2.24 -8.09
CA LEU A 58 -8.19 -3.38 -7.93
C LEU A 58 -8.20 -3.92 -6.50
N SER A 59 -9.39 -4.26 -6.02
CA SER A 59 -9.62 -5.20 -4.92
C SER A 59 -10.42 -6.38 -5.46
N TRP A 60 -10.05 -7.60 -5.07
CA TRP A 60 -10.71 -8.81 -5.55
C TRP A 60 -10.95 -9.87 -4.48
N GLN A 61 -11.95 -10.70 -4.74
CA GLN A 61 -12.24 -11.92 -3.98
C GLN A 61 -12.33 -13.08 -4.97
N ILE A 62 -11.63 -14.18 -4.68
CA ILE A 62 -11.61 -15.39 -5.49
C ILE A 62 -12.43 -16.46 -4.75
N SER A 63 -13.34 -17.12 -5.47
CA SER A 63 -14.05 -18.30 -5.00
C SER A 63 -14.02 -19.39 -6.07
N ALA A 64 -13.75 -20.62 -5.67
CA ALA A 64 -13.93 -21.78 -6.53
C ALA A 64 -15.41 -22.18 -6.54
N GLU A 65 -15.97 -22.42 -7.71
CA GLU A 65 -17.31 -22.96 -7.89
C GLU A 65 -17.25 -24.49 -7.85
N GLU A 66 -18.36 -25.14 -7.46
CA GLU A 66 -18.44 -26.61 -7.38
C GLU A 66 -18.21 -27.30 -8.73
N THR A 67 -18.48 -26.59 -9.83
CA THR A 67 -18.33 -27.04 -11.21
C THR A 67 -16.88 -26.94 -11.72
N GLY A 68 -15.95 -26.41 -10.92
CA GLY A 68 -14.52 -26.34 -11.22
C GLY A 68 -14.08 -25.02 -11.87
N GLU A 69 -15.00 -24.11 -12.17
CA GLU A 69 -14.67 -22.73 -12.52
C GLU A 69 -14.26 -21.89 -11.30
N TRP A 70 -13.53 -20.82 -11.56
CA TRP A 70 -13.20 -19.79 -10.60
C TRP A 70 -14.06 -18.56 -10.87
N ARG A 71 -14.69 -18.05 -9.82
CA ARG A 71 -15.35 -16.75 -9.81
C ARG A 71 -14.47 -15.73 -9.12
N VAL A 72 -14.33 -14.57 -9.75
CA VAL A 72 -13.61 -13.43 -9.20
C VAL A 72 -14.55 -12.24 -9.13
N LEU A 73 -14.76 -11.70 -7.93
CA LEU A 73 -15.44 -10.42 -7.74
C LEU A 73 -14.37 -9.33 -7.66
N ILE A 74 -14.41 -8.36 -8.56
CA ILE A 74 -13.45 -7.26 -8.69
C ILE A 74 -14.17 -5.93 -8.47
N ARG A 75 -13.59 -5.06 -7.65
CA ARG A 75 -14.08 -3.70 -7.36
C ARG A 75 -12.92 -2.72 -7.38
N HIS A 76 -13.24 -1.43 -7.48
CA HIS A 76 -12.26 -0.40 -7.24
C HIS A 76 -11.77 -0.49 -5.79
N ARG A 77 -10.44 -0.39 -5.58
CA ARG A 77 -9.79 -0.54 -4.28
C ARG A 77 -10.37 0.40 -3.23
N GLU A 78 -10.63 1.65 -3.60
CA GLU A 78 -11.19 2.67 -2.70
C GLU A 78 -12.64 2.42 -2.25
N ASP A 79 -13.37 1.52 -2.90
CA ASP A 79 -14.74 1.18 -2.51
C ASP A 79 -14.81 0.00 -1.55
N VAL A 80 -13.66 -0.62 -1.27
CA VAL A 80 -13.55 -1.77 -0.38
C VAL A 80 -12.88 -1.31 0.90
N ALA A 81 -13.60 -1.39 2.01
CA ALA A 81 -13.00 -1.20 3.32
C ALA A 81 -11.86 -2.23 3.50
N PRO A 82 -10.69 -1.82 4.01
CA PRO A 82 -9.60 -2.74 4.30
C PRO A 82 -10.09 -3.88 5.19
N SER A 83 -9.71 -5.10 4.85
CA SER A 83 -10.10 -6.34 5.54
C SER A 83 -9.43 -6.50 6.91
N GLY A 84 -8.38 -5.74 7.20
CA GLY A 84 -7.67 -5.79 8.47
C GLY A 84 -6.59 -4.73 8.61
N LEU A 85 -5.92 -4.74 9.77
CA LEU A 85 -4.90 -3.77 10.14
C LEU A 85 -3.67 -3.84 9.22
N MET A 86 -3.20 -5.03 8.88
CA MET A 86 -2.02 -5.18 8.01
C MET A 86 -2.28 -4.66 6.60
N GLU A 87 -3.51 -4.80 6.10
CA GLU A 87 -3.87 -4.24 4.80
C GLU A 87 -3.92 -2.70 4.84
N ILE A 88 -4.28 -2.10 5.98
CA ILE A 88 -4.21 -0.64 6.14
C ILE A 88 -2.77 -0.15 6.07
N LEU A 89 -1.83 -0.83 6.74
CA LEU A 89 -0.42 -0.46 6.73
C LEU A 89 0.17 -0.62 5.33
N ALA A 90 -0.06 -1.75 4.66
CA ALA A 90 0.40 -1.96 3.28
C ALA A 90 -0.19 -0.95 2.28
N LEU A 91 -1.46 -0.54 2.46
CA LEU A 91 -2.03 0.55 1.65
C LEU A 91 -1.42 1.91 1.97
N ASP A 92 -0.94 2.10 3.20
CA ASP A 92 -0.25 3.33 3.58
C ASP A 92 1.19 3.38 3.02
N HIS A 93 1.91 2.25 2.99
CA HIS A 93 3.16 2.10 2.23
C HIS A 93 2.96 2.52 0.77
N GLN A 94 1.95 1.96 0.10
CA GLN A 94 1.66 2.30 -1.29
C GLN A 94 1.41 3.80 -1.50
N ARG A 95 0.71 4.46 -0.57
CA ARG A 95 0.46 5.91 -0.65
C ARG A 95 1.72 6.74 -0.42
N LEU A 96 2.57 6.32 0.53
CA LEU A 96 3.88 6.92 0.77
C LEU A 96 4.76 6.79 -0.47
N ASP A 97 4.82 5.60 -1.07
CA ASP A 97 5.53 5.33 -2.31
C ASP A 97 5.06 6.19 -3.49
N GLU A 98 3.75 6.31 -3.68
CA GLU A 98 3.17 7.14 -4.75
C GLU A 98 3.52 8.63 -4.57
N LEU A 99 3.40 9.13 -3.34
CA LEU A 99 3.74 10.51 -3.00
C LEU A 99 5.24 10.77 -3.20
N PHE A 100 6.08 9.87 -2.70
CA PHE A 100 7.53 9.96 -2.82
C PHE A 100 8.00 9.86 -4.27
N GLY A 101 7.41 8.93 -5.04
CA GLY A 101 7.67 8.76 -6.46
C GLY A 101 7.35 10.02 -7.26
N LEU A 102 6.24 10.70 -6.95
CA LEU A 102 5.89 11.97 -7.58
C LEU A 102 6.88 13.08 -7.23
N ALA A 103 7.30 13.18 -5.96
CA ALA A 103 8.31 14.14 -5.53
C ALA A 103 9.64 13.92 -6.26
N LEU A 104 10.11 12.68 -6.35
CA LEU A 104 11.34 12.30 -7.06
C LEU A 104 11.25 12.65 -8.57
N GLN A 105 10.11 12.41 -9.21
CA GLN A 105 9.89 12.78 -10.61
C GLN A 105 10.00 14.30 -10.83
N LEU A 106 9.40 15.10 -9.94
CA LEU A 106 9.47 16.55 -10.01
C LEU A 106 10.91 17.06 -9.80
N VAL A 107 11.64 16.50 -8.83
CA VAL A 107 13.06 16.81 -8.60
C VAL A 107 13.90 16.50 -9.84
N ASN A 108 13.74 15.32 -10.43
CA ASN A 108 14.49 14.92 -11.63
C ASN A 108 14.14 15.78 -12.86
N ALA A 109 12.95 16.39 -12.88
CA ALA A 109 12.54 17.37 -13.88
C ALA A 109 12.99 18.81 -13.58
N GLY A 110 13.74 19.04 -12.49
CA GLY A 110 14.18 20.37 -12.04
C GLY A 110 13.06 21.21 -11.41
N ARG A 111 11.89 20.63 -11.14
CA ARG A 111 10.69 21.32 -10.60
C ARG A 111 10.70 21.30 -9.07
N ILE A 112 11.76 21.83 -8.46
CA ILE A 112 12.02 21.72 -7.01
C ILE A 112 10.96 22.42 -6.16
N ALA A 113 10.52 23.60 -6.57
CA ALA A 113 9.47 24.33 -5.86
C ALA A 113 8.15 23.54 -5.78
N GLU A 114 7.87 22.68 -6.76
CA GLU A 114 6.67 21.84 -6.77
C GLU A 114 6.87 20.53 -6.00
N ALA A 115 8.11 20.03 -5.94
CA ALA A 115 8.46 18.83 -5.17
C ALA A 115 8.45 19.09 -3.65
N ALA A 116 8.92 20.27 -3.21
CA ALA A 116 9.06 20.63 -1.80
C ALA A 116 7.81 20.33 -0.94
N PRO A 117 6.58 20.78 -1.29
CA PRO A 117 5.40 20.46 -0.49
C PRO A 117 5.09 18.96 -0.44
N LEU A 118 5.42 18.19 -1.47
CA LEU A 118 5.22 16.73 -1.46
C LEU A 118 6.23 16.03 -0.54
N ILE A 119 7.47 16.53 -0.48
CA ILE A 119 8.51 16.01 0.42
C ILE A 119 8.12 16.24 1.88
N THR A 120 7.64 17.44 2.22
CA THR A 120 7.15 17.75 3.57
C THR A 120 5.92 16.91 3.93
N GLU A 121 4.97 16.74 3.00
CA GLU A 121 3.81 15.88 3.23
C GLU A 121 4.22 14.42 3.41
N PHE A 122 5.19 13.93 2.64
CA PHE A 122 5.75 12.58 2.78
C PHE A 122 6.38 12.40 4.16
N ALA A 123 7.26 13.31 4.59
CA ALA A 123 7.90 13.24 5.90
C ALA A 123 6.87 13.17 7.03
N SER A 124 5.89 14.08 7.00
CA SER A 124 4.82 14.10 7.99
C SER A 124 3.98 12.81 8.02
N ARG A 125 3.70 12.21 6.85
CA ARG A 125 2.98 10.92 6.76
C ARG A 125 3.82 9.76 7.28
N LEU A 126 5.09 9.73 6.90
CA LEU A 126 6.03 8.69 7.31
C LEU A 126 6.23 8.68 8.83
N GLU A 127 6.36 9.86 9.45
CA GLU A 127 6.42 9.98 10.91
C GLU A 127 5.18 9.38 11.59
N ARG A 128 3.99 9.63 11.06
CA ARG A 128 2.75 9.05 11.61
C ARG A 128 2.70 7.54 11.42
N HIS A 129 3.15 7.05 10.27
CA HIS A 129 3.25 5.62 9.98
C HIS A 129 4.14 4.92 11.00
N ILE A 130 5.38 5.41 11.11
CA ILE A 130 6.39 4.89 12.04
C ILE A 130 5.91 4.99 13.49
N HIS A 131 5.23 6.07 13.87
CA HIS A 131 4.65 6.19 15.21
C HIS A 131 3.58 5.12 15.49
N VAL A 132 2.74 4.79 14.52
CA VAL A 132 1.77 3.68 14.66
C VAL A 132 2.51 2.38 14.94
N GLU A 133 3.54 2.08 14.16
CA GLU A 133 4.25 0.81 14.30
C GLU A 133 5.09 0.75 15.58
N ASN A 134 5.89 1.77 15.85
CA ASN A 134 6.81 1.82 16.99
C ASN A 134 6.10 1.91 18.33
N ASP A 135 5.10 2.79 18.44
CA ASP A 135 4.54 3.17 19.74
C ASP A 135 3.20 2.49 20.04
N ILE A 136 2.57 1.86 19.03
CA ILE A 136 1.28 1.17 19.20
C ILE A 136 1.41 -0.32 18.93
N LEU A 137 1.95 -0.72 17.77
CA LEU A 137 1.91 -2.12 17.34
C LEU A 137 3.04 -2.95 17.95
N ALA A 138 4.28 -2.48 17.85
CA ALA A 138 5.46 -3.15 18.40
C ALA A 138 5.34 -3.46 19.91
N PRO A 139 4.93 -2.52 20.79
CA PRO A 139 4.72 -2.83 22.21
C PRO A 139 3.42 -3.59 22.48
N GLY A 140 2.43 -3.47 21.59
CA GLY A 140 1.11 -4.07 21.75
C GLY A 140 1.03 -5.55 21.39
N PHE A 141 1.90 -6.02 20.48
CA PHE A 141 1.90 -7.40 20.02
C PHE A 141 3.07 -8.22 20.59
N GLN A 142 2.73 -9.30 21.29
CA GLN A 142 3.71 -10.32 21.69
C GLN A 142 3.88 -11.31 20.55
N ILE A 143 5.04 -11.25 19.88
CA ILE A 143 5.40 -12.21 18.83
C ILE A 143 6.55 -13.11 19.29
N PRO A 144 6.63 -14.38 18.82
CA PRO A 144 7.64 -15.33 19.30
C PRO A 144 9.09 -14.95 18.98
N ASN A 145 9.32 -14.27 17.86
CA ASN A 145 10.64 -13.78 17.46
C ASN A 145 10.62 -12.24 17.42
N THR A 146 11.37 -11.60 18.32
CA THR A 146 11.44 -10.14 18.42
C THR A 146 12.51 -9.52 17.53
N ASP A 147 13.39 -10.31 16.90
CA ASP A 147 14.46 -9.81 16.04
C ASP A 147 13.94 -8.94 14.87
N PRO A 148 12.83 -9.28 14.18
CA PRO A 148 12.25 -8.43 13.14
C PRO A 148 11.78 -7.08 13.68
N ILE A 149 11.23 -7.01 14.91
CA ILE A 149 10.84 -5.74 15.54
C ILE A 149 12.08 -4.91 15.85
N ALA A 150 13.13 -5.50 16.44
CA ALA A 150 14.36 -4.78 16.74
C ALA A 150 15.03 -4.23 15.47
N THR A 151 15.00 -5.00 14.38
CA THR A 151 15.50 -4.57 13.06
C THR A 151 14.67 -3.41 12.52
N MET A 152 13.34 -3.54 12.53
CA MET A 152 12.40 -2.50 12.09
C MET A 152 12.62 -1.18 12.85
N LEU A 153 12.71 -1.24 14.18
CA LEU A 153 12.93 -0.04 15.02
C LEU A 153 14.23 0.68 14.65
N HIS A 154 15.33 -0.07 14.44
CA HIS A 154 16.60 0.53 14.03
C HIS A 154 16.52 1.15 12.62
N GLU A 155 15.84 0.48 11.69
CA GLU A 155 15.61 1.01 10.34
C GLU A 155 14.76 2.28 10.36
N HIS A 156 13.75 2.36 11.22
CA HIS A 156 12.94 3.56 11.43
C HIS A 156 13.77 4.74 11.91
N ASP A 157 14.68 4.54 12.86
CA ASP A 157 15.57 5.61 13.32
C ASP A 157 16.42 6.16 12.16
N ASP A 158 16.99 5.28 11.33
CA ASP A 158 17.79 5.66 10.17
C ASP A 158 16.96 6.37 9.09
N ILE A 159 15.75 5.88 8.81
CA ILE A 159 14.80 6.43 7.84
C ILE A 159 14.35 7.84 8.27
N LEU A 160 14.01 8.03 9.54
CA LEU A 160 13.62 9.32 10.09
C LEU A 160 14.79 10.31 10.03
N ALA A 161 15.99 9.88 10.41
CA ALA A 161 17.18 10.72 10.31
C ALA A 161 17.48 11.15 8.87
N GLN A 162 17.38 10.23 7.90
CA GLN A 162 17.55 10.55 6.47
C GLN A 162 16.47 11.51 5.97
N THR A 163 15.22 11.30 6.37
CA THR A 163 14.10 12.17 5.98
C THR A 163 14.28 13.58 6.52
N ALA A 164 14.64 13.73 7.81
CA ALA A 164 14.91 15.02 8.43
C ALA A 164 16.10 15.75 7.76
N ASN A 165 17.14 15.00 7.35
CA ASN A 165 18.26 15.58 6.59
C ASN A 165 17.78 16.15 5.24
N ILE A 166 16.88 15.46 4.54
CA ILE A 166 16.32 15.93 3.27
C ILE A 166 15.47 17.19 3.50
N GLU A 167 14.61 17.21 4.52
CA GLU A 167 13.81 18.38 4.86
C GLU A 167 14.67 19.60 5.22
N SER A 168 15.79 19.38 5.92
CA SER A 168 16.71 20.45 6.31
C SER A 168 17.31 21.20 5.11
N LEU A 169 17.43 20.55 3.95
CA LEU A 169 17.90 21.20 2.71
C LEU A 169 16.94 22.32 2.30
N PHE A 170 15.64 22.16 2.54
CA PHE A 170 14.60 23.12 2.17
C PHE A 170 14.37 24.20 3.24
N ALA A 171 15.06 24.14 4.39
CA ALA A 171 14.90 25.11 5.48
C ALA A 171 15.75 26.39 5.30
N GLY A 172 16.67 26.40 4.33
CA GLY A 172 17.53 27.55 4.03
C GLY A 172 16.82 28.67 3.24
N GLU A 173 17.43 29.85 3.21
CA GLU A 173 16.95 30.99 2.41
C GLU A 173 17.30 30.85 0.91
N GLU A 174 18.31 30.06 0.58
CA GLU A 174 18.73 29.84 -0.81
C GLU A 174 17.88 28.76 -1.50
N PRO A 175 17.52 28.96 -2.79
CA PRO A 175 16.77 27.95 -3.53
C PRO A 175 17.58 26.65 -3.74
N VAL A 176 17.06 25.55 -3.20
CA VAL A 176 17.60 24.20 -3.38
C VAL A 176 17.67 23.82 -4.86
N GLN A 177 18.80 23.28 -5.28
CA GLN A 177 19.01 22.75 -6.62
C GLN A 177 18.74 21.26 -6.69
N ALA A 178 18.31 20.77 -7.86
CA ALA A 178 17.96 19.36 -8.05
C ALA A 178 19.09 18.39 -7.71
N TRP A 179 20.33 18.75 -8.04
CA TRP A 179 21.51 17.92 -7.78
C TRP A 179 21.86 17.82 -6.29
N GLU A 180 21.40 18.75 -5.46
CA GLU A 180 21.62 18.73 -4.00
C GLU A 180 20.72 17.71 -3.31
N VAL A 181 19.51 17.50 -3.82
CA VAL A 181 18.49 16.66 -3.16
C VAL A 181 18.25 15.31 -3.86
N SER A 182 18.42 15.23 -5.18
CA SER A 182 18.15 14.02 -5.98
C SER A 182 18.89 12.76 -5.49
N PRO A 183 20.20 12.81 -5.13
CA PRO A 183 20.91 11.64 -4.61
C PRO A 183 20.31 11.10 -3.30
N PHE A 184 19.90 11.98 -2.39
CA PHE A 184 19.31 11.58 -1.11
C PHE A 184 17.93 10.94 -1.29
N LEU A 185 17.09 11.49 -2.17
CA LEU A 185 15.80 10.89 -2.50
C LEU A 185 15.95 9.52 -3.15
N ALA A 186 16.93 9.35 -4.06
CA ALA A 186 17.20 8.06 -4.69
C ALA A 186 17.67 6.99 -3.68
N ILE A 187 18.52 7.38 -2.73
CA ILE A 187 18.96 6.48 -1.65
C ILE A 187 17.78 6.10 -0.75
N LEU A 188 17.01 7.08 -0.30
CA LEU A 188 15.86 6.85 0.58
C LEU A 188 14.80 5.95 -0.09
N SER A 189 14.54 6.14 -1.39
CA SER A 189 13.66 5.24 -2.17
C SER A 189 14.09 3.77 -2.07
N GLY A 190 15.40 3.50 -2.23
CA GLY A 190 15.93 2.15 -2.14
C GLY A 190 15.94 1.58 -0.72
N VAL A 191 16.00 2.44 0.30
CA VAL A 191 15.89 2.06 1.72
C VAL A 191 14.44 1.68 2.05
N MET A 192 13.48 2.56 1.74
CA MET A 192 12.04 2.35 1.95
C MET A 192 11.56 1.04 1.32
N ALA A 193 11.81 0.83 0.02
CA ALA A 193 11.36 -0.36 -0.68
C ALA A 193 11.88 -1.68 -0.06
N LYS A 194 13.08 -1.66 0.52
CA LYS A 194 13.64 -2.84 1.19
C LYS A 194 13.05 -3.04 2.58
N HIS A 195 12.80 -1.95 3.29
CA HIS A 195 12.22 -1.92 4.62
C HIS A 195 10.77 -2.43 4.58
N GLU A 196 9.91 -1.84 3.75
CA GLU A 196 8.51 -2.23 3.57
C GLU A 196 8.40 -3.71 3.16
N HIS A 197 9.25 -4.16 2.24
CA HIS A 197 9.29 -5.57 1.85
C HIS A 197 9.60 -6.50 3.03
N ARG A 198 10.51 -6.11 3.93
CA ARG A 198 10.83 -6.94 5.11
C ARG A 198 9.67 -7.00 6.08
N GLU A 199 8.99 -5.89 6.31
CA GLU A 199 7.84 -5.84 7.20
C GLU A 199 6.70 -6.70 6.67
N GLU A 200 6.32 -6.49 5.41
CA GLU A 200 5.22 -7.21 4.78
C GLU A 200 5.47 -8.72 4.69
N GLN A 201 6.72 -9.16 4.48
CA GLN A 201 7.06 -10.57 4.40
C GLN A 201 7.27 -11.24 5.76
N ASN A 202 7.86 -10.53 6.73
CA ASN A 202 8.37 -11.15 7.96
C ASN A 202 7.61 -10.72 9.21
N LEU A 203 7.15 -9.47 9.29
CA LEU A 203 6.56 -8.90 10.51
C LEU A 203 5.03 -8.91 10.46
N PHE A 204 4.42 -8.42 9.38
CA PHE A 204 2.96 -8.34 9.24
C PHE A 204 2.26 -9.69 9.42
N PRO A 205 2.78 -10.84 8.91
CA PRO A 205 2.16 -12.14 9.17
C PRO A 205 2.11 -12.49 10.66
N GLN A 206 3.14 -12.11 11.43
CA GLN A 206 3.22 -12.38 12.87
C GLN A 206 2.26 -11.48 13.66
N TRP A 207 2.20 -10.19 13.31
CA TRP A 207 1.23 -9.25 13.89
C TRP A 207 -0.21 -9.65 13.55
N ASP A 208 -0.49 -10.12 12.33
CA ASP A 208 -1.80 -10.62 11.94
C ASP A 208 -2.23 -11.85 12.78
N ILE A 209 -1.29 -12.76 13.06
CA ILE A 209 -1.54 -13.90 13.98
C ILE A 209 -1.86 -13.38 15.39
N ALA A 210 -1.05 -12.47 15.94
CA ALA A 210 -1.27 -11.90 17.27
C ALA A 210 -2.62 -11.18 17.36
N LEU A 211 -2.97 -10.40 16.33
CA LEU A 211 -4.22 -9.67 16.25
C LEU A 211 -5.45 -10.59 16.15
N ARG A 212 -5.32 -11.75 15.50
CA ARG A 212 -6.38 -12.77 15.47
C ARG A 212 -6.64 -13.40 16.85
N MET A 213 -5.67 -13.38 17.75
CA MET A 213 -5.82 -13.88 19.13
C MET A 213 -6.47 -12.86 20.07
N ALA A 214 -6.49 -11.58 19.70
CA ALA A 214 -7.17 -10.53 20.45
C ALA A 214 -8.70 -10.66 20.36
N SER A 215 -9.41 -10.05 21.33
CA SER A 215 -10.87 -10.02 21.29
C SER A 215 -11.37 -9.24 20.06
N PRO A 216 -12.54 -9.57 19.49
CA PRO A 216 -13.10 -8.82 18.36
C PRO A 216 -13.28 -7.32 18.64
N GLY A 217 -13.61 -6.96 19.89
CA GLY A 217 -13.76 -5.58 20.32
C GLY A 217 -12.44 -4.82 20.32
N ASP A 218 -11.39 -5.40 20.89
CA ASP A 218 -10.06 -4.79 20.93
C ASP A 218 -9.47 -4.63 19.52
N ARG A 219 -9.64 -5.65 18.67
CA ARG A 219 -9.22 -5.59 17.27
C ARG A 219 -9.92 -4.46 16.52
N GLN A 220 -11.23 -4.31 16.68
CA GLN A 220 -11.98 -3.24 16.02
C GLN A 220 -11.60 -1.84 16.55
N ALA A 221 -11.35 -1.72 17.85
CA ALA A 221 -10.92 -0.47 18.46
C ALA A 221 -9.53 -0.06 17.94
N LEU A 222 -8.57 -0.99 17.88
CA LEU A 222 -7.24 -0.76 17.32
C LEU A 222 -7.30 -0.38 15.85
N LEU A 223 -8.08 -1.11 15.04
CA LEU A 223 -8.30 -0.81 13.63
C LEU A 223 -8.79 0.63 13.43
N THR A 224 -9.82 1.01 14.19
CA THR A 224 -10.43 2.35 14.11
C THR A 224 -9.43 3.44 14.53
N ARG A 225 -8.63 3.18 15.58
CA ARG A 225 -7.60 4.11 16.04
C ARG A 225 -6.54 4.33 14.96
N VAL A 226 -5.98 3.25 14.41
CA VAL A 226 -4.91 3.34 13.39
C VAL A 226 -5.43 3.99 12.11
N GLN A 227 -6.62 3.64 11.64
CA GLN A 227 -7.22 4.29 10.47
C GLN A 227 -7.32 5.81 10.62
N ARG A 228 -7.73 6.31 11.80
CA ARG A 228 -7.81 7.75 12.05
C ARG A 228 -6.44 8.42 12.02
N MET A 229 -5.42 7.77 12.57
CA MET A 229 -4.06 8.30 12.62
C MET A 229 -3.42 8.40 11.23
N LEU A 230 -3.63 7.41 10.37
CA LEU A 230 -3.03 7.38 9.03
C LEU A 230 -3.82 8.20 8.00
N LEU A 231 -5.16 8.25 8.11
CA LEU A 231 -6.00 8.93 7.11
C LEU A 231 -6.22 10.43 7.37
N ASN A 232 -5.68 11.00 8.46
CA ASN A 232 -5.88 12.42 8.82
C ASN A 232 -7.37 12.83 8.81
N VAL A 233 -8.27 11.94 9.23
CA VAL A 233 -9.68 12.31 9.44
C VAL A 233 -9.78 13.07 10.76
N GLN A 234 -9.44 14.36 10.73
CA GLN A 234 -9.86 15.29 11.77
C GLN A 234 -11.40 15.36 11.74
N GLN A 235 -12.01 15.24 12.93
CA GLN A 235 -13.43 15.58 13.11
C GLN A 235 -13.64 17.08 12.92
#